data_AF-A0A3D0HPM8-F1
#
_entry.id   AF-A0A3D0HPM8-F1
#
_cell.length_a   1.000
_cell.length_b   1.000
_cell.length_c   1.000
_cell.angle_alpha   90.00
_cell.angle_beta   90.00
_cell.angle_gamma   90.00
#
_symmetry.space_group_name_H-M   'P 1'
#
loop_
_entity.id
_entity.type
_entity.pdbx_description
1 polymer ?
#
loop_
_entity_poly.entity_id
_entity_poly.type
_entity_poly.pdbx_seq_one_letter_code
_entity_poly.pdbx_strand_id
1 'polypeptide(L)'
;MNLQYHYDTSGNLTKAVENIIQPDALILLTTAESLESHVAELEKTFPGIPSIGGIAMSYGGTHTIEQGVTVISLYGTDCAADVLEQLSTMPVKYITRLKKAIEKTNAVSGTSACFDICSGHDGKLVTTLNMMLASRNIPLIGGTVDGGKVAVNGKVYEDACGFLILRNKTGKICTYKENLYTATGDQFLATKTDPDNNLLIEV
;
A
#
# COMPACT_ATOMS: atom_id res chain seq x y z
N MET A 1 -7.16 17.04 -2.16
CA MET A 1 -7.26 15.59 -1.94
C MET A 1 -8.37 15.31 -0.94
N ASN A 2 -9.31 14.44 -1.29
CA ASN A 2 -10.30 13.90 -0.37
C ASN A 2 -10.15 12.38 -0.36
N LEU A 3 -10.27 11.76 0.81
CA LEU A 3 -10.14 10.32 0.99
C LEU A 3 -11.40 9.84 1.72
N GLN A 4 -12.09 8.87 1.13
CA GLN A 4 -13.30 8.30 1.69
C GLN A 4 -13.08 6.84 2.05
N TYR A 5 -13.53 6.46 3.23
CA TYR A 5 -13.50 5.09 3.73
C TYR A 5 -14.85 4.43 3.49
N HIS A 6 -14.84 3.28 2.82
CA HIS A 6 -16.02 2.48 2.58
C HIS A 6 -15.74 1.05 3.03
N TYR A 7 -16.70 0.43 3.70
CA TYR A 7 -16.50 -0.91 4.23
C TYR A 7 -17.83 -1.67 4.31
N ASP A 8 -17.72 -3.00 4.30
CA ASP A 8 -18.81 -3.90 4.61
C ASP A 8 -18.28 -5.01 5.53
N THR A 9 -18.88 -5.15 6.71
CA THR A 9 -18.46 -6.11 7.74
C THR A 9 -18.74 -7.56 7.37
N SER A 10 -19.58 -7.81 6.35
CA SER A 10 -19.88 -9.16 5.84
C SER A 10 -19.00 -9.55 4.65
N GLY A 11 -18.08 -8.68 4.23
CA GLY A 11 -17.22 -8.92 3.07
C GLY A 11 -17.90 -8.70 1.73
N ASN A 12 -19.04 -7.99 1.67
CA ASN A 12 -19.72 -7.71 0.41
C ASN A 12 -19.10 -6.49 -0.29
N LEU A 13 -18.23 -6.73 -1.28
CA LEU A 13 -17.55 -5.66 -2.00
C LEU A 13 -18.52 -4.73 -2.75
N THR A 14 -19.53 -5.28 -3.43
CA THR A 14 -20.54 -4.47 -4.14
C THR A 14 -21.17 -3.42 -3.22
N LYS A 15 -21.55 -3.79 -1.99
CA LYS A 15 -22.08 -2.84 -0.99
C LYS A 15 -21.03 -1.83 -0.56
N ALA A 16 -19.80 -2.29 -0.30
CA ALA A 16 -18.71 -1.42 0.11
C ALA A 16 -18.38 -0.38 -0.96
N VAL A 17 -18.66 -0.61 -2.24
CA VAL A 17 -18.30 0.34 -3.32
C VAL A 17 -19.48 1.07 -3.96
N GLU A 18 -20.71 0.84 -3.49
CA GLU A 18 -21.94 1.31 -4.16
C GLU A 18 -22.00 2.85 -4.33
N ASN A 19 -21.38 3.58 -3.39
CA ASN A 19 -21.39 5.05 -3.36
C ASN A 19 -20.09 5.68 -3.93
N ILE A 20 -19.17 4.86 -4.45
CA ILE A 20 -17.92 5.34 -5.04
C ILE A 20 -18.19 5.78 -6.48
N ILE A 21 -18.05 7.08 -6.75
CA ILE A 21 -18.26 7.66 -8.08
C ILE A 21 -16.96 8.24 -8.59
N GLN A 22 -16.42 7.70 -9.70
CA GLN A 22 -15.23 8.22 -10.41
C GLN A 22 -14.02 8.55 -9.51
N PRO A 23 -13.48 7.57 -8.77
CA PRO A 23 -12.29 7.77 -7.95
C PRO A 23 -11.03 7.95 -8.80
N ASP A 24 -10.04 8.71 -8.30
CA ASP A 24 -8.72 8.84 -8.93
C ASP A 24 -7.83 7.61 -8.64
N ALA A 25 -8.04 6.95 -7.50
CA ALA A 25 -7.40 5.69 -7.13
C ALA A 25 -8.19 4.96 -6.02
N LEU A 26 -7.89 3.67 -5.85
CA LEU A 26 -8.50 2.79 -4.86
C LEU A 26 -7.44 2.02 -4.06
N ILE A 27 -7.69 1.80 -2.77
CA ILE A 27 -6.92 0.88 -1.93
C ILE A 27 -7.87 -0.16 -1.36
N LEU A 28 -7.61 -1.45 -1.62
CA LEU A 28 -8.42 -2.58 -1.18
C LEU A 28 -7.77 -3.31 -0.01
N LEU A 29 -8.51 -3.50 1.08
CA LEU A 29 -8.13 -4.34 2.21
C LEU A 29 -9.22 -5.40 2.39
N THR A 30 -8.83 -6.67 2.43
CA THR A 30 -9.77 -7.80 2.42
C THR A 30 -9.18 -9.01 3.14
N THR A 31 -9.98 -10.06 3.32
CA THR A 31 -9.53 -11.37 3.80
C THR A 31 -8.80 -12.16 2.71
N ALA A 32 -8.06 -13.19 3.13
CA ALA A 32 -7.31 -14.07 2.23
C ALA A 32 -8.25 -14.87 1.30
N GLU A 33 -9.38 -15.32 1.83
CA GLU A 33 -10.38 -16.12 1.13
C GLU A 33 -11.04 -15.35 -0.01
N SER A 34 -11.19 -14.03 0.15
CA SER A 34 -11.91 -13.18 -0.80
C SER A 34 -11.01 -12.34 -1.70
N LEU A 35 -9.68 -12.39 -1.53
CA LEU A 35 -8.75 -11.52 -2.26
C LEU A 35 -8.94 -11.59 -3.78
N GLU A 36 -8.85 -12.78 -4.37
CA GLU A 36 -8.93 -12.96 -5.82
C GLU A 36 -10.29 -12.49 -6.38
N SER A 37 -11.39 -12.85 -5.69
CA SER A 37 -12.74 -12.46 -6.10
C SER A 37 -12.95 -10.94 -6.00
N HIS A 38 -12.50 -10.32 -4.91
CA HIS A 38 -12.64 -8.89 -4.70
C HIS A 38 -11.79 -8.09 -5.68
N VAL A 39 -10.58 -8.55 -6.00
CA VAL A 39 -9.73 -7.89 -7.00
C VAL A 39 -10.38 -7.91 -8.38
N ALA A 40 -10.92 -9.06 -8.80
CA ALA A 40 -11.62 -9.17 -10.07
C ALA A 40 -12.90 -8.33 -10.13
N GLU A 41 -13.70 -8.32 -9.06
CA GLU A 41 -14.93 -7.53 -8.95
C GLU A 41 -14.64 -6.02 -8.89
N LEU A 42 -13.58 -5.60 -8.20
CA LEU A 42 -13.16 -4.21 -8.13
C LEU A 42 -12.73 -3.68 -9.50
N GLU A 43 -11.90 -4.44 -10.23
CA GLU A 43 -11.47 -4.08 -11.60
C GLU A 43 -12.65 -4.05 -12.57
N LYS A 44 -13.61 -4.97 -12.42
CA LYS A 44 -14.85 -4.94 -13.23
C LYS A 44 -15.68 -3.69 -12.95
N THR A 45 -15.75 -3.26 -11.69
CA THR A 45 -16.55 -2.09 -11.28
C THR A 45 -15.85 -0.77 -11.66
N PHE A 46 -14.52 -0.70 -11.54
CA PHE A 46 -13.71 0.48 -11.80
C PHE A 46 -12.57 0.20 -12.78
N PRO A 47 -12.87 -0.13 -14.05
CA PRO A 47 -11.86 -0.59 -15.00
C PRO A 47 -10.79 0.47 -15.26
N GLY A 48 -9.53 0.09 -15.10
CA GLY A 48 -8.37 0.94 -15.35
C GLY A 48 -8.13 2.06 -14.32
N ILE A 49 -8.90 2.12 -13.23
CA ILE A 49 -8.59 3.01 -12.11
C ILE A 49 -7.37 2.46 -11.36
N PRO A 50 -6.32 3.27 -11.10
CA PRO A 50 -5.17 2.84 -10.32
C PRO A 50 -5.59 2.24 -8.98
N SER A 51 -5.23 0.99 -8.75
CA SER A 51 -5.60 0.30 -7.51
C SER A 51 -4.45 -0.53 -6.96
N ILE A 52 -4.34 -0.53 -5.64
CA ILE A 52 -3.48 -1.46 -4.88
C ILE A 52 -4.30 -2.11 -3.77
N GLY A 53 -3.85 -3.24 -3.25
CA GLY A 53 -4.51 -3.86 -2.11
C GLY A 53 -3.80 -5.09 -1.59
N GLY A 54 -4.37 -5.70 -0.56
CA GLY A 54 -3.88 -6.96 -0.02
C GLY A 54 -4.68 -7.39 1.20
N ILE A 55 -4.14 -8.40 1.88
CA ILE A 55 -4.82 -9.02 3.01
C ILE A 55 -4.51 -8.22 4.28
N ALA A 56 -5.53 -7.60 4.85
CA ALA A 56 -5.36 -6.77 6.05
C ALA A 56 -6.68 -6.55 6.76
N MET A 57 -6.59 -6.38 8.07
CA MET A 57 -7.66 -5.82 8.89
C MET A 57 -7.66 -4.30 8.75
N SER A 58 -8.81 -3.67 8.99
CA SER A 58 -8.94 -2.22 8.94
C SER A 58 -9.92 -1.69 9.98
N TYR A 59 -9.94 -0.38 10.14
CA TYR A 59 -10.85 0.33 11.04
C TYR A 59 -11.77 1.24 10.23
N GLY A 60 -13.07 1.20 10.53
CA GLY A 60 -14.09 2.02 9.89
C GLY A 60 -15.01 2.65 10.95
N GLY A 61 -14.91 3.96 11.16
CA GLY A 61 -15.66 4.65 12.22
C GLY A 61 -15.32 4.08 13.61
N THR A 62 -16.28 3.40 14.23
CA THR A 62 -16.11 2.72 15.53
C THR A 62 -15.98 1.19 15.42
N HIS A 63 -15.78 0.67 14.21
CA HIS A 63 -15.74 -0.77 13.94
C HIS A 63 -14.35 -1.24 13.54
N THR A 64 -13.96 -2.41 14.05
CA THR A 64 -12.86 -3.21 13.51
C THR A 64 -13.42 -4.13 12.43
N ILE A 65 -12.78 -4.13 11.26
CA ILE A 65 -13.16 -4.93 10.10
C ILE A 65 -12.11 -6.03 9.94
N GLU A 66 -12.33 -7.16 10.63
CA GLU A 66 -11.42 -8.31 10.61
C GLU A 66 -11.74 -9.29 9.48
N GLN A 67 -13.04 -9.56 9.27
CA GLN A 67 -13.55 -10.54 8.30
C GLN A 67 -14.36 -9.88 7.17
N GLY A 68 -14.24 -8.56 7.03
CA GLY A 68 -14.96 -7.78 6.04
C GLY A 68 -14.08 -7.34 4.88
N VAL A 69 -14.56 -6.33 4.16
CA VAL A 69 -13.83 -5.67 3.09
C VAL A 69 -13.86 -4.16 3.31
N THR A 70 -12.73 -3.52 3.06
CA THR A 70 -12.60 -2.06 3.11
C THR A 70 -12.00 -1.58 1.80
N VAL A 71 -12.61 -0.55 1.24
CA VAL A 71 -12.13 0.16 0.07
C VAL A 71 -11.94 1.63 0.44
N ILE A 72 -10.75 2.14 0.20
CA ILE A 72 -10.44 3.56 0.34
C ILE A 72 -10.43 4.18 -1.04
N SER A 73 -11.27 5.20 -1.27
CA SER A 73 -11.27 5.95 -2.52
C SER A 73 -10.60 7.32 -2.37
N LEU A 74 -9.76 7.66 -3.35
CA LEU A 74 -9.01 8.91 -3.41
C LEU A 74 -9.58 9.84 -4.49
N TYR A 75 -9.65 11.13 -4.18
CA TYR A 75 -10.15 12.18 -5.07
C TYR A 75 -9.29 13.43 -5.05
N GLY A 76 -9.26 14.15 -6.16
CA GLY A 76 -8.46 15.37 -6.32
C GLY A 76 -6.96 15.07 -6.32
N THR A 77 -6.56 13.93 -6.89
CA THR A 77 -5.18 13.45 -6.93
C THR A 77 -4.80 13.02 -8.35
N ASP A 78 -3.51 13.08 -8.67
CA ASP A 78 -2.95 12.31 -9.79
C ASP A 78 -2.30 11.05 -9.24
N CYS A 79 -2.70 9.90 -9.76
CA CYS A 79 -2.34 8.60 -9.21
C CYS A 79 -1.74 7.68 -10.28
N ALA A 80 -0.76 6.87 -9.86
CA ALA A 80 -0.24 5.78 -10.65
C ALA A 80 0.12 4.61 -9.73
N ALA A 81 -0.50 3.45 -9.98
CA ALA A 81 -0.21 2.20 -9.30
C ALA A 81 0.54 1.25 -10.23
N ASP A 82 1.54 0.56 -9.70
CA ASP A 82 2.26 -0.51 -10.40
C ASP A 82 2.92 -1.43 -9.36
N VAL A 83 3.63 -2.45 -9.83
CA VAL A 83 4.17 -3.53 -8.99
C VAL A 83 5.67 -3.73 -9.20
N LEU A 84 6.39 -4.01 -8.12
CA LEU A 84 7.75 -4.54 -8.13
C LEU A 84 7.68 -6.03 -7.81
N GLU A 85 7.85 -6.88 -8.82
CA GLU A 85 7.87 -8.33 -8.66
C GLU A 85 9.27 -8.82 -8.26
N GLN A 86 9.40 -10.10 -7.88
CA GLN A 86 10.66 -10.72 -7.48
C GLN A 86 11.27 -10.05 -6.25
N LEU A 87 10.42 -9.73 -5.27
CA LEU A 87 10.75 -8.92 -4.11
C LEU A 87 11.85 -9.55 -3.24
N SER A 88 11.80 -10.86 -3.07
CA SER A 88 12.77 -11.66 -2.30
C SER A 88 14.17 -11.68 -2.94
N THR A 89 14.27 -11.49 -4.26
CA THR A 89 15.49 -11.73 -5.04
C THR A 89 16.03 -10.48 -5.74
N MET A 90 15.27 -9.83 -6.61
CA MET A 90 15.75 -8.74 -7.46
C MET A 90 14.69 -7.66 -7.75
N PRO A 91 14.16 -6.97 -6.73
CA PRO A 91 13.13 -5.93 -6.90
C PRO A 91 13.59 -4.76 -7.78
N VAL A 92 14.90 -4.45 -7.77
CA VAL A 92 15.49 -3.36 -8.57
C VAL A 92 15.29 -3.52 -10.07
N LYS A 93 15.08 -4.75 -10.57
CA LYS A 93 14.77 -5.02 -11.98
C LYS A 93 13.57 -4.21 -12.49
N TYR A 94 12.61 -3.96 -11.61
CA TYR A 94 11.36 -3.28 -11.92
C TYR A 94 11.35 -1.80 -11.54
N ILE A 95 12.48 -1.22 -11.12
CA ILE A 95 12.57 0.18 -10.66
C ILE A 95 12.13 1.21 -11.72
N THR A 96 12.22 0.84 -13.00
CA THR A 96 11.75 1.69 -14.10
C THR A 96 10.24 1.93 -14.06
N ARG A 97 9.45 1.00 -13.50
CA ARG A 97 8.01 1.17 -13.26
C ARG A 97 7.76 2.29 -12.25
N LEU A 98 8.50 2.31 -11.15
CA LEU A 98 8.45 3.38 -10.15
C LEU A 98 8.80 4.73 -10.76
N LYS A 99 9.87 4.79 -11.55
CA LYS A 99 10.26 6.01 -12.28
C LYS A 99 9.13 6.52 -13.18
N LYS A 100 8.52 5.64 -13.97
CA LYS A 100 7.38 5.99 -14.85
C LYS A 100 6.17 6.48 -14.06
N ALA A 101 5.87 5.88 -12.90
CA ALA A 101 4.76 6.32 -12.05
C ALA A 101 5.01 7.72 -11.46
N ILE A 102 6.24 8.00 -11.02
CA ILE A 102 6.67 9.33 -10.57
C ILE A 102 6.54 10.37 -11.69
N GLU A 103 6.97 10.04 -12.91
CA GLU A 103 6.86 10.91 -14.08
C GLU A 103 5.40 11.14 -14.49
N LYS A 104 4.58 10.09 -14.55
CA LYS A 104 3.17 10.15 -14.93
C LYS A 104 2.34 11.02 -13.99
N THR A 105 2.64 10.99 -12.70
CA THR A 105 1.93 11.79 -11.68
C THR A 105 2.53 13.18 -11.49
N ASN A 106 3.67 13.47 -12.13
CA ASN A 106 4.51 14.64 -11.86
C ASN A 106 4.80 14.79 -10.36
N ALA A 107 5.17 13.68 -9.71
CA ALA A 107 5.34 13.64 -8.27
C ALA A 107 6.53 14.48 -7.80
N VAL A 108 6.27 15.34 -6.82
CA VAL A 108 7.22 16.30 -6.26
C VAL A 108 7.05 16.41 -4.74
N SER A 109 8.12 16.82 -4.07
CA SER A 109 8.14 16.96 -2.61
C SER A 109 7.03 17.88 -2.10
N GLY A 110 6.49 17.55 -0.94
CA GLY A 110 5.47 18.32 -0.24
C GLY A 110 4.04 18.15 -0.75
N THR A 111 3.83 17.67 -1.98
CA THR A 111 2.49 17.39 -2.55
C THR A 111 2.27 15.93 -2.91
N SER A 112 3.30 15.10 -2.84
CA SER A 112 3.24 13.70 -3.24
C SER A 112 3.62 12.76 -2.11
N ALA A 113 3.14 11.51 -2.20
CA ALA A 113 3.56 10.40 -1.37
C ALA A 113 3.58 9.11 -2.19
N CYS A 114 4.35 8.12 -1.73
CA CYS A 114 4.30 6.76 -2.21
C CYS A 114 3.66 5.89 -1.13
N PHE A 115 2.57 5.20 -1.46
CA PHE A 115 1.99 4.17 -0.62
C PHE A 115 2.43 2.79 -1.10
N ASP A 116 2.98 1.94 -0.24
CA ASP A 116 3.39 0.57 -0.59
C ASP A 116 2.67 -0.50 0.24
N ILE A 117 2.39 -1.62 -0.42
CA ILE A 117 1.79 -2.83 0.15
C ILE A 117 2.61 -4.01 -0.34
N CYS A 118 3.22 -4.74 0.58
CA CYS A 118 4.21 -5.75 0.22
C CYS A 118 3.87 -7.14 0.76
N SER A 119 4.19 -8.16 -0.03
CA SER A 119 3.98 -9.55 0.36
C SER A 119 5.01 -10.09 1.36
N GLY A 120 5.99 -9.28 1.79
CA GLY A 120 7.09 -9.67 2.67
C GLY A 120 8.44 -9.05 2.26
N HIS A 121 9.52 -9.42 2.95
CA HIS A 121 10.91 -8.98 2.63
C HIS A 121 11.12 -7.45 2.59
N ASP A 122 10.39 -6.71 3.43
CA ASP A 122 10.27 -5.24 3.35
C ASP A 122 11.61 -4.53 3.55
N GLY A 123 12.53 -5.12 4.32
CA GLY A 123 13.88 -4.57 4.51
C GLY A 123 14.67 -4.37 3.21
N LYS A 124 14.56 -5.31 2.26
CA LYS A 124 15.21 -5.19 0.92
C LYS A 124 14.50 -4.14 0.06
N LEU A 125 13.19 -4.03 0.21
CA LEU A 125 12.37 -3.12 -0.57
C LEU A 125 12.56 -1.66 -0.16
N VAL A 126 12.53 -1.36 1.14
CA VAL A 126 12.60 0.01 1.64
C VAL A 126 13.83 0.71 1.09
N THR A 127 14.96 -0.01 1.01
CA THR A 127 16.18 0.50 0.37
C THR A 127 15.96 0.79 -1.12
N THR A 128 15.35 -0.14 -1.85
CA THR A 128 15.07 -0.03 -3.30
C THR A 128 14.13 1.14 -3.62
N LEU A 129 13.04 1.31 -2.86
CA LEU A 129 12.10 2.42 -3.04
C LEU A 129 12.76 3.76 -2.65
N ASN A 130 13.48 3.79 -1.53
CA ASN A 130 14.16 5.01 -1.07
C ASN A 130 15.23 5.51 -2.04
N MET A 131 15.91 4.62 -2.78
CA MET A 131 16.87 5.06 -3.81
C MET A 131 16.26 6.08 -4.79
N MET A 132 14.99 5.91 -5.15
CA MET A 132 14.27 6.84 -6.03
C MET A 132 13.56 7.95 -5.26
N LEU A 133 12.85 7.61 -4.17
CA LEU A 133 11.98 8.53 -3.47
C LEU A 133 12.75 9.56 -2.62
N ALA A 134 13.83 9.15 -1.95
CA ALA A 134 14.62 10.01 -1.08
C ALA A 134 15.30 11.13 -1.88
N SER A 135 15.76 10.84 -3.11
CA SER A 135 16.34 11.84 -4.00
C SER A 135 15.36 12.99 -4.36
N ARG A 136 14.06 12.77 -4.19
CA ARG A 136 12.99 13.72 -4.49
C ARG A 136 12.24 14.20 -3.25
N ASN A 137 12.68 13.82 -2.04
CA ASN A 137 11.96 14.09 -0.79
C ASN A 137 10.47 13.72 -0.87
N ILE A 138 10.16 12.57 -1.49
CA ILE A 138 8.81 12.00 -1.52
C ILE A 138 8.72 10.99 -0.36
N PRO A 139 7.79 11.17 0.60
CA PRO A 139 7.62 10.24 1.70
C PRO A 139 7.11 8.88 1.20
N LEU A 140 7.63 7.81 1.82
CA LEU A 140 7.17 6.44 1.69
C LEU A 140 6.36 6.07 2.93
N ILE A 141 5.15 5.54 2.72
CA ILE A 141 4.26 5.03 3.75
C ILE A 141 3.69 3.69 3.28
N GLY A 142 3.49 2.75 4.18
CA GLY A 142 3.04 1.43 3.77
C GLY A 142 3.34 0.37 4.79
N GLY A 143 3.24 -0.89 4.37
CA GLY A 143 3.56 -2.03 5.20
C GLY A 143 3.38 -3.36 4.50
N THR A 144 3.66 -4.41 5.27
CA THR A 144 3.48 -5.80 4.89
C THR A 144 2.02 -6.19 5.07
N VAL A 145 1.46 -6.88 4.08
CA VAL A 145 0.15 -7.52 4.22
C VAL A 145 0.28 -8.94 4.73
N ASP A 146 -0.82 -9.44 5.29
CA ASP A 146 -0.91 -10.84 5.67
C ASP A 146 -0.93 -11.74 4.41
N GLY A 147 -0.61 -13.03 4.58
CA GLY A 147 -0.82 -14.05 3.55
C GLY A 147 0.06 -13.95 2.29
N GLY A 148 1.05 -13.06 2.22
CA GLY A 148 2.07 -13.05 1.17
C GLY A 148 1.56 -12.71 -0.23
N LYS A 149 0.42 -12.03 -0.34
CA LYS A 149 -0.20 -11.66 -1.62
C LYS A 149 -0.60 -10.19 -1.65
N VAL A 150 -0.31 -9.53 -2.76
CA VAL A 150 -0.68 -8.14 -3.01
C VAL A 150 -1.50 -8.04 -4.28
N ALA A 151 -2.40 -7.07 -4.34
CA ALA A 151 -3.20 -6.78 -5.52
C ALA A 151 -2.77 -5.46 -6.13
N VAL A 152 -2.65 -5.41 -7.46
CA VAL A 152 -2.36 -4.18 -8.21
C VAL A 152 -3.12 -4.20 -9.52
N ASN A 153 -3.92 -3.15 -9.79
CA ASN A 153 -4.65 -2.95 -11.06
C ASN A 153 -5.39 -4.22 -11.55
N GLY A 154 -6.21 -4.79 -10.67
CA GLY A 154 -7.03 -5.96 -11.00
C GLY A 154 -6.30 -7.30 -11.08
N LYS A 155 -5.05 -7.39 -10.60
CA LYS A 155 -4.26 -8.64 -10.58
C LYS A 155 -3.67 -8.89 -9.20
N VAL A 156 -3.60 -10.17 -8.82
CA VAL A 156 -2.92 -10.63 -7.60
C VAL A 156 -1.50 -11.08 -7.94
N TYR A 157 -0.57 -10.76 -7.05
CA TYR A 157 0.85 -11.05 -7.17
C TYR A 157 1.37 -11.69 -5.88
N GLU A 158 2.25 -12.66 -6.06
CA GLU A 158 3.09 -13.25 -5.00
C GLU A 158 4.52 -12.74 -5.16
N ASP A 159 5.30 -12.72 -4.07
CA ASP A 159 6.67 -12.20 -4.04
C ASP A 159 6.81 -10.82 -4.71
N ALA A 160 5.97 -9.88 -4.29
CA ALA A 160 5.82 -8.59 -4.92
C ALA A 160 5.45 -7.48 -3.94
N CYS A 161 5.79 -6.24 -4.30
CA CYS A 161 5.26 -5.07 -3.63
C CYS A 161 4.49 -4.19 -4.62
N GLY A 162 3.21 -3.97 -4.33
CA GLY A 162 2.38 -3.00 -5.01
C GLY A 162 2.65 -1.61 -4.46
N PHE A 163 2.80 -0.62 -5.32
CA PHE A 163 2.97 0.76 -4.91
C PHE A 163 1.99 1.68 -5.63
N LEU A 164 1.59 2.75 -4.95
CA LEU A 164 0.74 3.82 -5.45
C LEU A 164 1.45 5.15 -5.23
N ILE A 165 1.88 5.79 -6.32
CA ILE A 165 2.29 7.19 -6.28
C ILE A 165 1.04 8.04 -6.37
N LEU A 166 0.89 8.97 -5.43
CA LEU A 166 -0.21 9.93 -5.43
C LEU A 166 0.33 11.36 -5.28
N ARG A 167 -0.24 12.29 -6.05
CA ARG A 167 0.03 13.74 -5.96
C ARG A 167 -1.27 14.48 -5.69
N ASN A 168 -1.32 15.25 -4.60
CA ASN A 168 -2.44 16.12 -4.29
C ASN A 168 -2.46 17.32 -5.26
N LYS A 169 -3.61 17.55 -5.91
CA LYS A 169 -3.76 18.64 -6.90
C LYS A 169 -3.90 20.03 -6.26
N THR A 170 -4.41 20.11 -5.03
CA THR A 170 -4.85 21.39 -4.42
C THR A 170 -4.18 21.71 -3.10
N GLY A 171 -3.20 20.92 -2.64
CA GLY A 171 -2.56 21.15 -1.35
C GLY A 171 -1.35 20.26 -1.08
N LYS A 172 -0.88 20.29 0.17
CA LYS A 172 0.26 19.50 0.63
C LYS A 172 -0.16 18.13 1.13
N ILE A 173 0.80 17.23 1.27
CA ILE A 173 0.67 15.95 1.94
C ILE A 173 1.66 15.92 3.10
N CYS A 174 1.17 15.56 4.29
CA CYS A 174 1.99 15.31 5.47
C CYS A 174 1.77 13.86 5.90
N THR A 175 2.86 13.14 6.15
CA THR A 175 2.84 11.77 6.64
C THR A 175 3.24 11.75 8.10
N TYR A 176 2.50 11.00 8.92
CA TYR A 176 2.78 10.83 10.33
C TYR A 176 3.15 9.38 10.61
N LYS A 177 4.04 9.17 11.57
CA LYS A 177 4.37 7.86 12.11
C LYS A 177 4.03 7.88 13.59
N GLU A 178 3.22 6.92 14.01
CA GLU A 178 2.89 6.75 15.42
C GLU A 178 3.79 5.66 16.00
N ASN A 179 4.32 5.91 17.20
CA ASN A 179 4.99 4.88 17.98
C ASN A 179 3.99 4.34 18.99
N LEU A 180 3.57 3.08 18.81
CA LEU A 180 2.65 2.39 19.73
C LEU A 180 3.35 1.90 21.00
N TYR A 181 4.68 2.01 21.08
CA TYR A 181 5.48 1.54 22.20
C TYR A 181 5.89 2.69 23.13
N THR A 182 5.90 2.40 24.43
CA THR A 182 6.46 3.31 25.44
C THR A 182 7.98 3.17 25.44
N ALA A 183 8.69 4.31 25.36
CA ALA A 183 10.15 4.32 25.43
C ALA A 183 10.63 3.79 26.79
N THR A 184 11.52 2.79 26.79
CA THR A 184 12.07 2.23 28.02
C THR A 184 13.27 3.02 28.57
N GLY A 185 13.91 3.84 27.72
CA GLY A 185 15.14 4.57 28.04
C GLY A 185 16.42 3.80 27.72
N ASP A 186 16.31 2.50 27.41
CA ASP A 186 17.43 1.66 27.02
C ASP A 186 17.73 1.79 25.53
N GLN A 187 19.01 1.69 25.17
CA GLN A 187 19.47 1.60 23.79
C GLN A 187 19.88 0.17 23.49
N PHE A 188 19.33 -0.37 22.42
CA PHE A 188 19.49 -1.75 22.00
C PHE A 188 20.15 -1.77 20.62
N LEU A 189 21.16 -2.61 20.41
CA LEU A 189 21.82 -2.77 19.11
C LEU A 189 21.66 -4.22 18.64
N ALA A 190 20.75 -4.45 17.70
CA ALA A 190 20.62 -5.79 17.11
C ALA A 190 21.93 -6.20 16.41
N THR A 191 22.69 -7.12 17.02
CA THR A 191 23.95 -7.65 16.48
C THR A 191 23.72 -8.88 15.61
N LYS A 192 22.60 -9.58 15.82
CA LYS A 192 22.21 -10.77 15.05
C LYS A 192 20.70 -10.82 14.84
N THR A 193 20.30 -10.94 13.58
CA THR A 193 18.91 -11.03 13.15
C THR A 193 18.75 -12.11 12.10
N ASP A 194 17.58 -12.75 12.07
CA ASP A 194 17.12 -13.61 10.98
C ASP A 194 15.90 -12.95 10.32
N PRO A 195 16.12 -12.25 9.18
CA PRO A 195 15.06 -11.53 8.49
C PRO A 195 14.00 -12.44 7.87
N ASP A 196 14.35 -13.68 7.53
CA ASP A 196 13.43 -14.60 6.84
C ASP A 196 12.37 -15.10 7.82
N ASN A 197 12.74 -15.26 9.09
CA ASN A 197 11.84 -15.66 10.17
C ASN A 197 11.34 -14.48 11.03
N ASN A 198 11.69 -13.24 10.70
CA ASN A 198 11.42 -12.04 11.51
C ASN A 198 11.89 -12.18 12.97
N LEU A 199 13.05 -12.79 13.19
CA LEU A 199 13.61 -13.02 14.52
C LEU A 199 14.76 -12.07 14.81
N LEU A 200 14.68 -11.44 15.98
CA LEU A 200 15.84 -10.83 16.61
C LEU A 200 16.50 -11.88 17.51
N ILE A 201 17.76 -12.20 17.24
CA ILE A 201 18.49 -13.30 17.91
C ILE A 201 19.36 -12.75 19.05
N GLU A 202 19.95 -11.57 18.85
CA GLU A 202 20.89 -10.95 19.78
C GLU A 202 20.76 -9.42 19.73
N VAL A 203 20.77 -8.78 20.90
CA VAL A 203 20.61 -7.33 21.15
C VAL A 203 21.79 -6.77 21.95
#